data_AF-A0A2V2Q7E0-F1
#
_entry.id   AF-A0A2V2Q7E0-F1
#
_cell.length_a   1.000
_cell.length_b   1.000
_cell.length_c   1.000
_cell.angle_alpha   90.00
_cell.angle_beta   90.00
_cell.angle_gamma   90.00
#
_symmetry.space_group_name_H-M   'P 1'
#
loop_
_entity.id
_entity.type
_entity.pdbx_description
1 polymer ?
#
loop_
_entity_poly.entity_id
_entity_poly.type
_entity_poly.pdbx_seq_one_letter_code
_entity_poly.pdbx_strand_id
1 'polypeptide(L)'
;VSARSAEALRAQAGALAARVAEEPALDAVDVGYSLAVGRASFEHRAAVVGGDRSELLRGVRALAEGRSAQVPGLVRGGGVSSGRSVLVFPGQGSQWVGMAAELLGESGVFAGRMAECERALAPYVDWSLAEVLGSDRLLGRVDVVQPVLWAVMVSLAEVWRSFGVVPDAVVGHSQGEVAAACVAGGLSLEDGARVVALRSRAVGVLAGRGGMASVPLPVDVVRERLVGWSGRLSVAAVNGPSSTVVSGDADAVAGLLEELAGEGVRARRVEVDYASHSSHVEAIREQLLAGLKDITPRTGSVPFYSSVTGGLLDTKGLDAEYWYRNLRETVEFGKATEALLSDGFRFFVEASPHP
;
A
#
# COMPACT_ATOMS: atom_id res chain seq x y z
N VAL A 1 4.24 -26.42 5.85
CA VAL A 1 3.75 -27.82 5.67
C VAL A 1 2.52 -27.84 4.77
N SER A 2 2.32 -28.90 3.99
CA SER A 2 1.14 -29.05 3.14
C SER A 2 0.66 -30.51 3.02
N ALA A 3 -0.62 -30.72 2.71
CA ALA A 3 -1.19 -32.03 2.43
C ALA A 3 -2.42 -31.93 1.49
N ARG A 4 -2.92 -33.08 1.03
CA ARG A 4 -4.09 -33.19 0.13
C ARG A 4 -5.45 -33.08 0.85
N SER A 5 -5.45 -33.09 2.17
CA SER A 5 -6.66 -32.88 2.96
C SER A 5 -6.34 -32.13 4.26
N ALA A 6 -7.34 -31.50 4.86
CA ALA A 6 -7.19 -30.82 6.14
C ALA A 6 -6.76 -31.79 7.26
N GLU A 7 -7.22 -33.04 7.24
CA GLU A 7 -6.83 -34.07 8.20
C GLU A 7 -5.38 -34.51 8.00
N ALA A 8 -4.96 -34.76 6.75
CA ALA A 8 -3.58 -35.12 6.44
C ALA A 8 -2.61 -33.98 6.79
N LEU A 9 -3.04 -32.71 6.67
CA LEU A 9 -2.25 -31.56 7.10
C LEU A 9 -2.00 -31.57 8.61
N ARG A 10 -3.03 -31.90 9.41
CA ARG A 10 -2.90 -32.04 10.87
C ARG A 10 -1.99 -33.21 11.24
N ALA A 11 -2.16 -34.36 10.58
CA ALA A 11 -1.31 -35.52 10.78
C ALA A 11 0.17 -35.22 10.45
N GLN A 12 0.42 -34.52 9.34
CA GLN A 12 1.76 -34.10 8.94
C GLN A 12 2.39 -33.13 9.95
N ALA A 13 1.60 -32.21 10.51
CA ALA A 13 2.06 -31.33 11.57
C ALA A 13 2.40 -32.12 12.84
N GLY A 14 1.59 -33.10 13.23
CA GLY A 14 1.87 -33.97 14.38
C GLY A 14 3.16 -34.77 14.20
N ALA A 15 3.37 -35.36 13.02
CA ALA A 15 4.59 -36.09 12.68
C ALA A 15 5.83 -35.18 12.72
N LEU A 16 5.73 -33.96 12.18
CA LEU A 16 6.82 -32.98 12.24
C LEU A 16 7.15 -32.59 13.70
N ALA A 17 6.12 -32.31 14.51
CA ALA A 17 6.32 -31.95 15.91
C ALA A 17 6.97 -33.07 16.72
N ALA A 18 6.56 -34.34 16.51
CA ALA A 18 7.16 -35.50 17.15
C ALA A 18 8.64 -35.64 16.75
N ARG A 19 8.93 -35.60 15.44
CA ARG A 19 10.30 -35.72 14.92
C ARG A 19 11.24 -34.66 15.47
N VAL A 20 10.81 -33.40 15.48
CA VAL A 20 11.61 -32.29 16.00
C VAL A 20 11.73 -32.35 17.53
N ALA A 21 10.75 -32.90 18.25
CA ALA A 21 10.85 -33.08 19.69
C ALA A 21 11.85 -34.19 20.08
N GLU A 22 11.92 -35.27 19.30
CA GLU A 22 12.83 -36.41 19.53
C GLU A 22 14.29 -36.09 19.18
N GLU A 23 14.54 -35.10 18.33
CA GLU A 23 15.88 -34.68 17.93
C GLU A 23 16.15 -33.19 18.23
N PRO A 24 16.53 -32.86 19.49
CA PRO A 24 16.84 -31.49 19.90
C PRO A 24 17.95 -30.82 19.08
N ALA A 25 18.85 -31.62 18.50
CA ALA A 25 19.97 -31.15 17.70
C ALA A 25 19.59 -30.68 16.28
N LEU A 26 18.37 -30.97 15.80
CA LEU A 26 17.92 -30.47 14.48
C LEU A 26 17.85 -28.95 14.50
N ASP A 27 18.54 -28.29 13.59
CA ASP A 27 18.44 -26.84 13.44
C ASP A 27 17.09 -26.42 12.80
N ALA A 28 16.51 -25.33 13.28
CA ALA A 28 15.20 -24.86 12.82
C ALA A 28 15.24 -24.34 11.37
N VAL A 29 16.36 -23.74 10.95
CA VAL A 29 16.59 -23.25 9.59
C VAL A 29 16.69 -24.44 8.64
N ASP A 30 17.45 -25.48 8.99
CA ASP A 30 17.58 -26.69 8.17
C ASP A 30 16.24 -27.42 7.98
N VAL A 31 15.44 -27.50 9.05
CA VAL A 31 14.07 -28.05 8.98
C VAL A 31 13.19 -27.20 8.07
N GLY A 32 13.20 -25.87 8.24
CA GLY A 32 12.45 -24.94 7.40
C GLY A 32 12.82 -25.04 5.92
N TYR A 33 14.11 -25.03 5.62
CA TYR A 33 14.66 -25.21 4.26
C TYR A 33 14.21 -26.54 3.67
N SER A 34 14.40 -27.65 4.39
CA SER A 34 14.01 -29.00 3.94
C SER A 34 12.51 -29.12 3.64
N LEU A 35 11.67 -28.45 4.43
CA LEU A 35 10.22 -28.40 4.19
C LEU A 35 9.85 -27.55 2.97
N ALA A 36 10.59 -26.48 2.70
CA ALA A 36 10.33 -25.56 1.59
C ALA A 36 10.78 -26.13 0.23
N VAL A 37 11.97 -26.75 0.17
CA VAL A 37 12.57 -27.19 -1.12
C VAL A 37 12.50 -28.70 -1.34
N GLY A 38 12.42 -29.50 -0.28
CA GLY A 38 12.54 -30.96 -0.33
C GLY A 38 11.22 -31.73 -0.30
N ARG A 39 10.07 -31.04 -0.37
CA ARG A 39 8.74 -31.64 -0.26
C ARG A 39 7.80 -31.10 -1.33
N ALA A 40 6.92 -31.96 -1.83
CA ALA A 40 5.84 -31.54 -2.72
C ALA A 40 4.86 -30.60 -1.98
N SER A 41 4.42 -29.55 -2.68
CA SER A 41 3.44 -28.59 -2.16
C SER A 41 2.03 -28.98 -2.61
N PHE A 42 1.14 -29.20 -1.64
CA PHE A 42 -0.27 -29.59 -1.87
C PHE A 42 -1.25 -28.46 -1.52
N GLU A 43 -2.55 -28.71 -1.65
CA GLU A 43 -3.61 -27.69 -1.63
C GLU A 43 -3.96 -27.19 -0.23
N HIS A 44 -3.86 -28.03 0.78
CA HIS A 44 -4.03 -27.60 2.17
C HIS A 44 -2.67 -27.21 2.72
N ARG A 45 -2.48 -25.93 3.01
CA ARG A 45 -1.18 -25.37 3.39
C ARG A 45 -1.26 -24.71 4.76
N ALA A 46 -0.15 -24.79 5.48
CA ALA A 46 0.08 -23.98 6.67
C ALA A 46 1.54 -23.58 6.79
N ALA A 47 1.77 -22.37 7.27
CA ALA A 47 3.07 -21.83 7.62
C ALA A 47 3.07 -21.44 9.09
N VAL A 48 4.19 -21.66 9.77
CA VAL A 48 4.43 -21.21 11.14
C VAL A 48 5.66 -20.32 11.10
N VAL A 49 5.54 -19.11 11.62
CA VAL A 49 6.63 -18.15 11.80
C VAL A 49 6.82 -17.94 13.29
N GLY A 50 8.07 -17.91 13.73
CA GLY A 50 8.46 -17.70 15.13
C GLY A 50 9.95 -17.41 15.23
N GLY A 51 10.36 -16.70 16.28
CA GLY A 51 11.74 -16.28 16.53
C GLY A 51 12.60 -17.36 17.17
N ASP A 52 11.98 -18.40 17.74
CA ASP A 52 12.70 -19.51 18.36
C ASP A 52 12.04 -20.89 18.13
N ARG A 53 12.79 -21.95 18.46
CA ARG A 53 12.33 -23.34 18.34
C ARG A 53 11.04 -23.61 19.11
N SER A 54 10.90 -23.04 20.30
CA SER A 54 9.75 -23.25 21.17
C SER A 54 8.49 -22.67 20.52
N GLU A 55 8.58 -21.46 19.97
CA GLU A 55 7.52 -20.82 19.18
C GLU A 55 7.10 -21.65 17.98
N LEU A 56 8.07 -22.08 17.17
CA LEU A 56 7.80 -22.92 16.00
C LEU A 56 7.12 -24.24 16.38
N LEU A 57 7.61 -24.92 17.43
CA LEU A 57 7.00 -26.15 17.93
C LEU A 57 5.58 -25.93 18.49
N ARG A 58 5.34 -24.82 19.20
CA ARG A 58 3.99 -24.45 19.67
C ARG A 58 3.02 -24.29 18.49
N GLY A 59 3.45 -23.59 17.44
CA GLY A 59 2.64 -23.41 16.23
C GLY A 59 2.35 -24.72 15.50
N VAL A 60 3.36 -25.58 15.31
CA VAL A 60 3.17 -26.89 14.65
C VAL A 60 2.26 -27.81 15.45
N ARG A 61 2.38 -27.84 16.79
CA ARG A 61 1.47 -28.61 17.67
C ARG A 61 0.04 -28.09 17.62
N ALA A 62 -0.14 -26.78 17.69
CA ALA A 62 -1.47 -26.18 17.58
C ALA A 62 -2.13 -26.45 16.23
N LEU A 63 -1.35 -26.51 15.15
CA LEU A 63 -1.84 -26.96 13.85
C LEU A 63 -2.30 -28.42 13.89
N ALA A 64 -1.52 -29.32 14.49
CA ALA A 64 -1.86 -30.74 14.61
C ALA A 64 -3.18 -30.95 15.40
N GLU A 65 -3.39 -30.17 16.45
CA GLU A 65 -4.57 -30.24 17.32
C GLU A 65 -5.78 -29.46 16.77
N GLY A 66 -5.63 -28.78 15.63
CA GLY A 66 -6.70 -27.96 15.05
C GLY A 66 -6.99 -26.65 15.79
N ARG A 67 -6.13 -26.23 16.72
CA ARG A 67 -6.26 -25.00 17.53
C ARG A 67 -5.64 -23.78 16.85
N SER A 68 -5.77 -23.69 15.53
CA SER A 68 -4.98 -22.76 14.72
C SER A 68 -5.34 -21.27 14.91
N ALA A 69 -6.59 -20.96 15.28
CA ALA A 69 -7.09 -19.59 15.37
C ALA A 69 -6.50 -18.77 16.54
N GLN A 70 -5.73 -19.39 17.43
CA GLN A 70 -5.27 -18.79 18.69
C GLN A 70 -3.76 -18.65 18.78
N VAL A 71 -3.01 -19.00 17.73
CA VAL A 71 -1.54 -19.00 17.78
C VAL A 71 -0.98 -17.95 16.82
N PRO A 72 -0.35 -16.89 17.36
CA PRO A 72 0.39 -15.92 16.55
C PRO A 72 1.42 -16.62 15.65
N GLY A 73 1.56 -16.12 14.42
CA GLY A 73 2.51 -16.68 13.44
C GLY A 73 2.06 -17.97 12.75
N LEU A 74 0.93 -18.59 13.11
CA LEU A 74 0.36 -19.72 12.38
C LEU A 74 -0.68 -19.26 11.35
N VAL A 75 -0.33 -19.41 10.07
CA VAL A 75 -1.19 -19.08 8.93
C VAL A 75 -1.65 -20.36 8.24
N ARG A 76 -2.93 -20.43 7.87
CA ARG A 76 -3.51 -21.57 7.12
C ARG A 76 -4.20 -21.10 5.85
N GLY A 77 -3.96 -21.81 4.76
CA GLY A 77 -4.67 -21.66 3.50
C GLY A 77 -5.61 -22.84 3.26
N GLY A 78 -6.86 -22.55 2.91
CA GLY A 78 -7.84 -23.53 2.46
C GLY A 78 -7.88 -23.58 0.93
N GLY A 79 -7.03 -24.41 0.31
CA GLY A 79 -7.01 -24.63 -1.14
C GLY A 79 -5.91 -23.85 -1.88
N VAL A 80 -5.61 -24.31 -3.10
CA VAL A 80 -4.80 -23.53 -4.06
C VAL A 80 -5.75 -22.66 -4.85
N SER A 81 -5.64 -21.34 -4.71
CA SER A 81 -6.09 -20.44 -5.76
C SER A 81 -4.93 -20.24 -6.74
N SER A 82 -5.24 -20.31 -8.03
CA SER A 82 -4.35 -19.85 -9.10
C SER A 82 -4.79 -18.46 -9.52
N GLY A 83 -3.85 -17.58 -9.82
CA GLY A 83 -4.19 -16.25 -10.28
C GLY A 83 -2.98 -15.33 -10.31
N ARG A 84 -3.15 -14.23 -11.01
CA ARG A 84 -2.14 -13.18 -11.10
C ARG A 84 -2.19 -12.26 -9.88
N SER A 85 -1.02 -11.77 -9.50
CA SER A 85 -0.78 -10.92 -8.34
C SER A 85 -0.67 -9.45 -8.72
N VAL A 86 -1.21 -8.58 -7.86
CA VAL A 86 -1.15 -7.14 -7.97
C VAL A 86 -0.48 -6.61 -6.72
N LEU A 87 0.57 -5.79 -6.89
CA LEU A 87 1.03 -4.94 -5.78
C LEU A 87 0.20 -3.66 -5.74
N VAL A 88 -0.37 -3.40 -4.57
CA VAL A 88 -1.22 -2.24 -4.28
C VAL A 88 -0.40 -1.22 -3.47
N PHE A 89 -0.40 0.02 -3.92
CA PHE A 89 0.33 1.13 -3.31
C PHE A 89 -0.67 2.17 -2.79
N PRO A 90 -0.94 2.24 -1.48
CA PRO A 90 -1.92 3.17 -0.93
C PRO A 90 -1.42 4.63 -0.95
N GLY A 91 -2.33 5.54 -0.61
CA GLY A 91 -2.03 6.95 -0.42
C GLY A 91 -1.38 7.25 0.95
N GLN A 92 -1.72 8.41 1.51
CA GLN A 92 -1.35 8.76 2.89
C GLN A 92 -2.31 8.11 3.89
N GLY A 93 -1.83 7.77 5.09
CA GLY A 93 -2.65 7.24 6.19
C GLY A 93 -2.08 5.99 6.86
N SER A 94 -1.15 5.29 6.21
CA SER A 94 -0.53 4.06 6.73
C SER A 94 0.69 4.33 7.62
N GLN A 95 1.14 5.58 7.73
CA GLN A 95 2.33 5.94 8.52
C GLN A 95 2.14 5.76 10.02
N TRP A 96 3.20 5.36 10.71
CA TRP A 96 3.29 5.33 12.17
C TRP A 96 4.75 5.48 12.61
N VAL A 97 4.98 5.98 13.82
CA VAL A 97 6.34 6.21 14.35
C VAL A 97 7.05 4.87 14.58
N GLY A 98 8.21 4.69 13.97
CA GLY A 98 8.97 3.45 13.99
C GLY A 98 8.65 2.51 12.83
N MET A 99 7.76 2.90 11.90
CA MET A 99 7.46 2.09 10.72
C MET A 99 8.75 1.72 9.98
N ALA A 100 8.88 0.44 9.60
CA ALA A 100 10.02 -0.11 8.88
C ALA A 100 11.42 0.03 9.54
N ALA A 101 11.52 0.51 10.79
CA ALA A 101 12.79 0.68 11.48
C ALA A 101 13.52 -0.66 11.71
N GLU A 102 12.80 -1.70 12.12
CA GLU A 102 13.35 -3.05 12.27
C GLU A 102 13.84 -3.62 10.93
N LEU A 103 13.09 -3.38 9.84
CA LEU A 103 13.47 -3.83 8.51
C LEU A 103 14.78 -3.20 8.00
N LEU A 104 15.14 -1.99 8.44
CA LEU A 104 16.44 -1.39 8.13
C LEU A 104 17.60 -2.17 8.74
N GLY A 105 17.40 -2.80 9.90
CA GLY A 105 18.41 -3.61 10.58
C GLY A 105 18.41 -5.08 10.16
N GLU A 106 17.25 -5.62 9.82
CA GLU A 106 17.06 -7.06 9.60
C GLU A 106 17.02 -7.48 8.12
N SER A 107 16.73 -6.56 7.20
CA SER A 107 16.64 -6.85 5.76
C SER A 107 17.62 -6.00 4.95
N GLY A 108 18.72 -6.61 4.53
CA GLY A 108 19.70 -5.96 3.65
C GLY A 108 19.10 -5.51 2.30
N VAL A 109 18.07 -6.21 1.81
CA VAL A 109 17.31 -5.82 0.61
C VAL A 109 16.54 -4.53 0.85
N PHE A 110 15.79 -4.46 1.97
CA PHE A 110 15.03 -3.27 2.33
C PHE A 110 15.96 -2.08 2.57
N ALA A 111 17.01 -2.26 3.38
CA ALA A 111 17.99 -1.23 3.68
C ALA A 111 18.69 -0.70 2.42
N GLY A 112 19.07 -1.60 1.50
CA GLY A 112 19.68 -1.23 0.22
C GLY A 112 18.76 -0.35 -0.62
N ARG A 113 17.49 -0.75 -0.75
CA ARG A 113 16.50 0.01 -1.54
C ARG A 113 16.12 1.34 -0.87
N MET A 114 16.01 1.39 0.44
CA MET A 114 15.82 2.63 1.20
C MET A 114 16.97 3.61 0.97
N ALA A 115 18.22 3.12 0.97
CA ALA A 115 19.39 3.97 0.72
C ALA A 115 19.43 4.51 -0.72
N GLU A 116 18.94 3.77 -1.71
CA GLU A 116 18.75 4.26 -3.08
C GLU A 116 17.70 5.37 -3.14
N CYS A 117 16.55 5.17 -2.49
CA CYS A 117 15.50 6.18 -2.37
C CYS A 117 16.00 7.45 -1.67
N GLU A 118 16.81 7.32 -0.61
CA GLU A 118 17.42 8.46 0.10
C GLU A 118 18.33 9.28 -0.81
N ARG A 119 19.20 8.63 -1.60
CA ARG A 119 20.05 9.32 -2.58
C ARG A 119 19.23 10.04 -3.64
N ALA A 120 18.14 9.44 -4.10
CA ALA A 120 17.25 10.04 -5.10
C ALA A 120 16.48 11.24 -4.52
N LEU A 121 16.13 11.22 -3.23
CA LEU A 121 15.43 12.31 -2.54
C LEU A 121 16.35 13.46 -2.13
N ALA A 122 17.63 13.21 -1.88
CA ALA A 122 18.59 14.18 -1.35
C ALA A 122 18.60 15.57 -2.06
N PRO A 123 18.38 15.69 -3.39
CA PRO A 123 18.30 17.01 -4.04
C PRO A 123 17.06 17.85 -3.66
N TYR A 124 16.05 17.25 -3.05
CA TYR A 124 14.73 17.85 -2.85
C TYR A 124 14.36 18.06 -1.37
N VAL A 125 15.11 17.44 -0.44
CA VAL A 125 14.81 17.41 1.00
C VAL A 125 16.04 17.74 1.83
N ASP A 126 15.82 18.15 3.07
CA ASP A 126 16.87 18.56 4.04
C ASP A 126 16.94 17.63 5.27
N TRP A 127 16.26 16.48 5.22
CA TRP A 127 16.17 15.48 6.27
C TRP A 127 16.65 14.11 5.78
N SER A 128 16.95 13.19 6.71
CA SER A 128 17.29 11.79 6.40
C SER A 128 16.11 10.84 6.63
N LEU A 129 16.03 9.74 5.88
CA LEU A 129 14.95 8.76 6.07
C LEU A 129 14.99 8.18 7.49
N ALA A 130 16.19 7.86 7.99
CA ALA A 130 16.36 7.29 9.33
C ALA A 130 15.88 8.22 10.45
N GLU A 131 16.14 9.53 10.33
CA GLU A 131 15.65 10.53 11.29
C GLU A 131 14.12 10.59 11.30
N VAL A 132 13.50 10.61 10.12
CA VAL A 132 12.05 10.77 10.00
C VAL A 132 11.29 9.57 10.55
N LEU A 133 11.75 8.34 10.31
CA LEU A 133 11.06 7.13 10.78
C LEU A 133 10.89 7.12 12.31
N GLY A 134 11.79 7.74 13.06
CA GLY A 134 11.70 7.87 14.52
C GLY A 134 11.00 9.14 15.02
N SER A 135 10.45 10.00 14.15
CA SER A 135 10.00 11.34 14.52
C SER A 135 8.55 11.61 14.15
N ASP A 136 7.67 11.57 15.15
CA ASP A 136 6.25 11.94 15.03
C ASP A 136 6.07 13.35 14.43
N ARG A 137 6.86 14.31 14.93
CA ARG A 137 6.84 15.70 14.46
C ARG A 137 7.12 15.81 12.97
N LEU A 138 8.08 15.04 12.45
CA LEU A 138 8.41 15.06 11.03
C LEU A 138 7.37 14.32 10.19
N LEU A 139 6.85 13.18 10.68
CA LEU A 139 5.77 12.44 10.02
C LEU A 139 4.44 13.21 9.96
N GLY A 140 4.24 14.21 10.81
CA GLY A 140 3.08 15.11 10.74
C GLY A 140 3.12 16.10 9.55
N ARG A 141 4.27 16.27 8.89
CA ARG A 141 4.41 17.19 7.75
C ARG A 141 4.12 16.48 6.43
N VAL A 142 3.19 17.00 5.62
CA VAL A 142 2.83 16.41 4.32
C VAL A 142 4.03 16.33 3.35
N ASP A 143 4.88 17.36 3.36
CA ASP A 143 6.06 17.44 2.50
C ASP A 143 7.14 16.40 2.87
N VAL A 144 7.02 15.80 4.06
CA VAL A 144 7.91 14.76 4.59
C VAL A 144 7.28 13.37 4.46
N VAL A 145 6.05 13.18 4.96
CA VAL A 145 5.40 11.87 5.05
C VAL A 145 5.18 11.23 3.69
N GLN A 146 4.87 12.02 2.66
CA GLN A 146 4.63 11.53 1.30
C GLN A 146 5.89 10.90 0.68
N PRO A 147 7.05 11.60 0.62
CA PRO A 147 8.32 10.99 0.22
C PRO A 147 8.75 9.78 1.04
N VAL A 148 8.54 9.79 2.36
CA VAL A 148 8.95 8.68 3.23
C VAL A 148 8.11 7.44 2.96
N LEU A 149 6.78 7.60 2.83
CA LEU A 149 5.89 6.51 2.43
C LEU A 149 6.26 5.97 1.05
N TRP A 150 6.57 6.83 0.08
CA TRP A 150 7.07 6.39 -1.23
C TRP A 150 8.33 5.51 -1.10
N ALA A 151 9.31 5.94 -0.31
CA ALA A 151 10.54 5.18 -0.10
C ALA A 151 10.27 3.82 0.57
N VAL A 152 9.41 3.79 1.60
CA VAL A 152 9.00 2.55 2.28
C VAL A 152 8.29 1.61 1.32
N MET A 153 7.29 2.10 0.58
CA MET A 153 6.50 1.28 -0.35
C MET A 153 7.35 0.69 -1.48
N VAL A 154 8.23 1.49 -2.08
CA VAL A 154 9.18 1.03 -3.12
C VAL A 154 10.16 -0.02 -2.55
N SER A 155 10.58 0.14 -1.30
CA SER A 155 11.49 -0.81 -0.64
C SER A 155 10.80 -2.10 -0.22
N LEU A 156 9.54 -2.05 0.24
CA LEU A 156 8.72 -3.24 0.50
C LEU A 156 8.46 -4.04 -0.78
N ALA A 157 8.22 -3.37 -1.92
CA ALA A 157 8.08 -4.04 -3.21
C ALA A 157 9.34 -4.84 -3.59
N GLU A 158 10.54 -4.32 -3.25
CA GLU A 158 11.80 -5.02 -3.50
C GLU A 158 12.00 -6.21 -2.55
N VAL A 159 11.56 -6.10 -1.29
CA VAL A 159 11.52 -7.25 -0.37
C VAL A 159 10.64 -8.37 -0.94
N TRP A 160 9.43 -8.06 -1.40
CA TRP A 160 8.55 -9.05 -2.05
C TRP A 160 9.24 -9.72 -3.24
N ARG A 161 9.89 -8.94 -4.11
CA ARG A 161 10.64 -9.46 -5.26
C ARG A 161 11.79 -10.37 -4.86
N SER A 162 12.50 -10.07 -3.76
CA SER A 162 13.61 -10.90 -3.27
C SER A 162 13.17 -12.30 -2.82
N PHE A 163 11.90 -12.46 -2.43
CA PHE A 163 11.28 -13.76 -2.14
C PHE A 163 10.62 -14.42 -3.37
N GLY A 164 10.87 -13.88 -4.57
CA GLY A 164 10.33 -14.41 -5.83
C GLY A 164 8.89 -13.96 -6.13
N VAL A 165 8.32 -13.04 -5.35
CA VAL A 165 6.99 -12.47 -5.62
C VAL A 165 7.14 -11.26 -6.54
N VAL A 166 7.14 -11.55 -7.84
CA VAL A 166 7.15 -10.52 -8.89
C VAL A 166 5.70 -10.15 -9.24
N PRO A 167 5.29 -8.89 -9.12
CA PRO A 167 3.92 -8.49 -9.46
C PRO A 167 3.61 -8.71 -10.94
N ASP A 168 2.43 -9.24 -11.23
CA ASP A 168 1.89 -9.30 -12.59
C ASP A 168 1.25 -7.97 -13.03
N ALA A 169 0.90 -7.12 -12.07
CA ALA A 169 0.47 -5.73 -12.26
C ALA A 169 0.70 -4.89 -11.00
N VAL A 170 0.60 -3.58 -11.15
CA VAL A 170 0.57 -2.63 -10.05
C VAL A 170 -0.62 -1.68 -10.15
N VAL A 171 -1.10 -1.22 -9.00
CA VAL A 171 -2.10 -0.16 -8.90
C VAL A 171 -1.74 0.75 -7.73
N GLY A 172 -1.89 2.05 -7.91
CA GLY A 172 -1.66 3.04 -6.87
C GLY A 172 -2.92 3.82 -6.52
N HIS A 173 -3.01 4.29 -5.29
CA HIS A 173 -4.04 5.21 -4.82
C HIS A 173 -3.43 6.60 -4.63
N SER A 174 -3.87 7.58 -5.43
CA SER A 174 -3.34 8.95 -5.37
C SER A 174 -1.81 8.98 -5.46
N GLN A 175 -1.10 9.46 -4.44
CA GLN A 175 0.37 9.46 -4.38
C GLN A 175 1.02 8.07 -4.43
N GLY A 176 0.30 7.02 -4.07
CA GLY A 176 0.77 5.64 -4.20
C GLY A 176 1.10 5.28 -5.66
N GLU A 177 0.50 5.96 -6.63
CA GLU A 177 0.86 5.78 -8.04
C GLU A 177 2.32 6.13 -8.35
N VAL A 178 2.95 7.02 -7.58
CA VAL A 178 4.38 7.33 -7.78
C VAL A 178 5.25 6.11 -7.45
N ALA A 179 4.93 5.40 -6.36
CA ALA A 179 5.59 4.15 -6.00
C ALA A 179 5.29 3.04 -7.02
N ALA A 180 4.02 2.90 -7.42
CA ALA A 180 3.60 1.96 -8.45
C ALA A 180 4.33 2.20 -9.79
N ALA A 181 4.48 3.46 -10.21
CA ALA A 181 5.19 3.82 -11.44
C ALA A 181 6.68 3.47 -11.39
N CYS A 182 7.34 3.68 -10.25
CA CYS A 182 8.74 3.26 -10.05
C CYS A 182 8.87 1.73 -10.11
N VAL A 183 7.98 1.01 -9.42
CA VAL A 183 7.98 -0.46 -9.39
C VAL A 183 7.66 -1.04 -10.76
N ALA A 184 6.77 -0.41 -11.54
CA ALA A 184 6.49 -0.82 -12.91
C ALA A 184 7.65 -0.58 -13.89
N GLY A 185 8.65 0.22 -13.51
CA GLY A 185 9.70 0.69 -14.41
C GLY A 185 9.25 1.85 -15.32
N GLY A 186 8.12 2.47 -14.99
CA GLY A 186 7.58 3.63 -15.71
C GLY A 186 8.30 4.94 -15.38
N LEU A 187 8.79 5.06 -14.15
CA LEU A 187 9.69 6.14 -13.70
C LEU A 187 11.00 5.55 -13.17
N SER A 188 12.09 6.30 -13.36
CA SER A 188 13.33 6.09 -12.61
C SER A 188 13.12 6.41 -11.12
N LEU A 189 14.03 5.98 -10.25
CA LEU A 189 13.98 6.40 -8.83
C LEU A 189 14.14 7.91 -8.70
N GLU A 190 14.99 8.51 -9.51
CA GLU A 190 15.26 9.94 -9.54
C GLU A 190 14.01 10.73 -9.95
N ASP A 191 13.32 10.29 -11.01
CA ASP A 191 12.06 10.90 -11.43
C ASP A 191 10.95 10.66 -10.40
N GLY A 192 10.87 9.47 -9.81
CA GLY A 192 9.93 9.15 -8.74
C GLY A 192 10.12 10.05 -7.51
N ALA A 193 11.37 10.20 -7.05
CA ALA A 193 11.75 11.09 -5.96
C ALA A 193 11.41 12.55 -6.26
N ARG A 194 11.68 13.00 -7.50
CA ARG A 194 11.31 14.33 -7.97
C ARG A 194 9.80 14.55 -7.92
N VAL A 195 9.02 13.60 -8.45
CA VAL A 195 7.56 13.68 -8.44
C VAL A 195 7.03 13.77 -7.01
N VAL A 196 7.39 12.83 -6.14
CA VAL A 196 6.83 12.78 -4.79
C VAL A 196 7.24 14.00 -3.96
N ALA A 197 8.50 14.42 -4.01
CA ALA A 197 9.00 15.54 -3.20
C ALA A 197 8.48 16.90 -3.68
N LEU A 198 8.42 17.13 -5.00
CA LEU A 198 7.92 18.40 -5.52
C LEU A 198 6.40 18.50 -5.40
N ARG A 199 5.69 17.39 -5.58
CA ARG A 199 4.24 17.30 -5.32
C ARG A 199 3.91 17.59 -3.87
N SER A 200 4.56 16.90 -2.93
CA SER A 200 4.26 17.04 -1.50
C SER A 200 4.57 18.45 -1.00
N ARG A 201 5.66 19.06 -1.47
CA ARG A 201 6.00 20.47 -1.21
C ARG A 201 4.98 21.45 -1.78
N ALA A 202 4.47 21.21 -2.99
CA ALA A 202 3.43 22.05 -3.58
C ALA A 202 2.11 21.94 -2.79
N VAL A 203 1.74 20.73 -2.36
CA VAL A 203 0.57 20.49 -1.50
C VAL A 203 0.68 21.20 -0.16
N GLY A 204 1.89 21.36 0.39
CA GLY A 204 2.12 22.14 1.62
C GLY A 204 1.60 23.59 1.56
N VAL A 205 1.47 24.19 0.36
CA VAL A 205 0.87 25.53 0.18
C VAL A 205 -0.65 25.54 0.42
N LEU A 206 -1.29 24.38 0.36
CA LEU A 206 -2.72 24.19 0.59
C LEU A 206 -3.06 23.82 2.03
N ALA A 207 -2.05 23.59 2.88
CA ALA A 207 -2.22 23.24 4.28
C ALA A 207 -3.06 24.29 5.03
N GLY A 208 -3.97 23.82 5.89
CA GLY A 208 -4.93 24.62 6.63
C GLY A 208 -6.08 25.22 5.81
N ARG A 209 -6.15 25.00 4.49
CA ARG A 209 -7.17 25.62 3.61
C ARG A 209 -8.35 24.71 3.31
N GLY A 210 -8.26 23.41 3.62
CA GLY A 210 -9.30 22.45 3.30
C GLY A 210 -9.33 21.25 4.23
N GLY A 211 -10.11 20.23 3.85
CA GLY A 211 -10.17 18.97 4.56
C GLY A 211 -10.72 17.85 3.70
N MET A 212 -10.73 16.64 4.26
CA MET A 212 -11.25 15.44 3.61
C MET A 212 -12.06 14.58 4.59
N ALA A 213 -13.05 13.86 4.07
CA ALA A 213 -13.89 12.95 4.84
C ALA A 213 -14.15 11.64 4.09
N SER A 214 -14.02 10.52 4.80
CA SER A 214 -14.46 9.20 4.36
C SER A 214 -15.95 9.03 4.63
N VAL A 215 -16.71 8.75 3.59
CA VAL A 215 -18.17 8.60 3.59
C VAL A 215 -18.52 7.16 3.18
N PRO A 216 -19.15 6.36 4.07
CA PRO A 216 -19.48 4.97 3.78
C PRO A 216 -20.76 4.85 2.94
N LEU A 217 -20.81 5.54 1.79
CA LEU A 217 -21.93 5.58 0.86
C LEU A 217 -21.47 5.39 -0.59
N PRO A 218 -22.34 4.90 -1.48
CA PRO A 218 -22.08 4.87 -2.93
C PRO A 218 -21.84 6.27 -3.50
N VAL A 219 -20.97 6.35 -4.52
CA VAL A 219 -20.56 7.64 -5.10
C VAL A 219 -21.73 8.45 -5.66
N ASP A 220 -22.73 7.82 -6.26
CA ASP A 220 -23.86 8.55 -6.86
C ASP A 220 -24.72 9.24 -5.79
N VAL A 221 -24.94 8.57 -4.65
CA VAL A 221 -25.60 9.17 -3.47
C VAL A 221 -24.79 10.34 -2.93
N VAL A 222 -23.46 10.22 -2.88
CA VAL A 222 -22.59 11.32 -2.44
C VAL A 222 -22.66 12.49 -3.43
N ARG A 223 -22.58 12.25 -4.73
CA ARG A 223 -22.67 13.29 -5.78
C ARG A 223 -23.95 14.09 -5.70
N GLU A 224 -25.10 13.43 -5.49
CA GLU A 224 -26.40 14.09 -5.32
C GLU A 224 -26.38 15.07 -4.13
N ARG A 225 -25.77 14.66 -3.01
CA ARG A 225 -25.61 15.52 -1.82
C ARG A 225 -24.69 16.70 -2.06
N LEU A 226 -23.61 16.51 -2.84
CA LEU A 226 -22.64 17.58 -3.11
C LEU A 226 -23.22 18.74 -3.94
N VAL A 227 -24.35 18.55 -4.64
CA VAL A 227 -25.02 19.61 -5.42
C VAL A 227 -25.35 20.83 -4.55
N GLY A 228 -25.75 20.63 -3.29
CA GLY A 228 -26.07 21.72 -2.36
C GLY A 228 -24.87 22.57 -1.93
N TRP A 229 -23.66 22.06 -2.13
CA TRP A 229 -22.42 22.70 -1.65
C TRP A 229 -21.77 23.64 -2.67
N SER A 230 -22.44 23.92 -3.80
CA SER A 230 -22.04 24.97 -4.76
C SER A 230 -20.56 24.89 -5.20
N GLY A 231 -20.04 23.68 -5.41
CA GLY A 231 -18.66 23.45 -5.85
C GLY A 231 -17.58 23.54 -4.76
N ARG A 232 -17.97 23.78 -3.50
CA ARG A 232 -17.06 23.82 -2.34
C ARG A 232 -16.55 22.43 -1.93
N LEU A 233 -17.22 21.38 -2.40
CA LEU A 233 -16.87 19.98 -2.16
C LEU A 233 -16.73 19.24 -3.49
N SER A 234 -15.83 18.26 -3.51
CA SER A 234 -15.55 17.37 -4.64
C SER A 234 -15.49 15.92 -4.16
N VAL A 235 -15.83 14.98 -5.04
CA VAL A 235 -15.52 13.56 -4.81
C VAL A 235 -14.02 13.37 -5.03
N ALA A 236 -13.30 13.09 -3.95
CA ALA A 236 -11.86 12.91 -3.96
C ALA A 236 -11.44 11.50 -4.40
N ALA A 237 -12.15 10.48 -3.92
CA ALA A 237 -11.86 9.09 -4.24
C ALA A 237 -13.13 8.24 -4.21
N VAL A 238 -13.17 7.22 -5.06
CA VAL A 238 -14.16 6.15 -5.07
C VAL A 238 -13.39 4.85 -4.82
N ASN A 239 -13.34 4.41 -3.57
CA ASN A 239 -12.53 3.26 -3.15
C ASN A 239 -13.27 1.92 -3.35
N GLY A 240 -14.60 1.96 -3.43
CA GLY A 240 -15.43 0.79 -3.68
C GLY A 240 -16.93 1.11 -3.68
N PRO A 241 -17.80 0.09 -3.77
CA PRO A 241 -19.24 0.27 -3.96
C PRO A 241 -19.95 1.10 -2.88
N SER A 242 -19.38 1.15 -1.67
CA SER A 242 -19.91 1.88 -0.52
C SER A 242 -18.82 2.66 0.24
N SER A 243 -17.74 3.05 -0.44
CA SER A 243 -16.63 3.79 0.16
C SER A 243 -16.20 4.94 -0.75
N THR A 244 -16.59 6.14 -0.36
CA THR A 244 -16.30 7.38 -1.10
C THR A 244 -15.56 8.34 -0.19
N VAL A 245 -14.63 9.13 -0.73
CA VAL A 245 -13.96 10.22 -0.01
C VAL A 245 -14.38 11.54 -0.63
N VAL A 246 -14.71 12.53 0.21
CA VAL A 246 -15.02 13.90 -0.19
C VAL A 246 -13.89 14.81 0.26
N SER A 247 -13.57 15.82 -0.54
CA SER A 247 -12.59 16.87 -0.23
C SER A 247 -13.12 18.25 -0.58
N GLY A 248 -12.62 19.28 0.10
CA GLY A 248 -12.97 20.67 -0.22
C GLY A 248 -12.75 21.63 0.95
N ASP A 249 -13.56 22.67 1.01
CA ASP A 249 -13.48 23.67 2.09
C ASP A 249 -13.68 23.02 3.47
N ALA A 250 -12.87 23.42 4.45
CA ALA A 250 -12.84 22.76 5.76
C ALA A 250 -14.17 22.84 6.52
N ASP A 251 -14.87 23.97 6.45
CA ASP A 251 -16.19 24.17 7.04
C ASP A 251 -17.28 23.42 6.28
N ALA A 252 -17.17 23.32 4.95
CA ALA A 252 -18.10 22.52 4.14
C ALA A 252 -17.99 21.02 4.45
N VAL A 253 -16.76 20.52 4.61
CA VAL A 253 -16.52 19.12 5.04
C VAL A 253 -17.10 18.88 6.43
N ALA A 254 -16.94 19.83 7.36
CA ALA A 254 -17.52 19.73 8.70
C ALA A 254 -19.05 19.70 8.65
N GLY A 255 -19.69 20.58 7.88
CA GLY A 255 -21.14 20.59 7.72
C GLY A 255 -21.69 19.31 7.09
N LEU A 256 -21.02 18.75 6.07
CA LEU A 256 -21.39 17.45 5.51
C LEU A 256 -21.32 16.32 6.55
N LEU A 257 -20.29 16.32 7.41
CA LEU A 257 -20.17 15.33 8.48
C LEU A 257 -21.30 15.44 9.50
N GLU A 258 -21.72 16.66 9.85
CA GLU A 258 -22.85 16.91 10.76
C GLU A 258 -24.18 16.44 10.15
N GLU A 259 -24.44 16.76 8.88
CA GLU A 259 -25.62 16.27 8.14
C GLU A 259 -25.69 14.74 8.15
N LEU A 260 -24.58 14.09 7.79
CA LEU A 260 -24.50 12.63 7.73
C LEU A 260 -24.65 11.99 9.13
N ALA A 261 -24.08 12.61 10.17
CA ALA A 261 -24.26 12.15 11.54
C ALA A 261 -25.72 12.24 12.00
N GLY A 262 -26.44 13.31 11.63
CA GLY A 262 -27.87 13.47 11.89
C GLY A 262 -28.74 12.37 11.25
N GLU A 263 -28.25 11.77 10.18
CA GLU A 263 -28.89 10.66 9.47
C GLU A 263 -28.40 9.27 9.92
N GLY A 264 -27.49 9.21 10.90
CA GLY A 264 -26.91 7.95 11.39
C GLY A 264 -25.81 7.35 10.49
N VAL A 265 -25.32 8.09 9.50
CA VAL A 265 -24.20 7.67 8.64
C VAL A 265 -22.87 7.95 9.34
N ARG A 266 -22.06 6.91 9.55
CA ARG A 266 -20.77 7.01 10.25
C ARG A 266 -19.64 7.48 9.33
N ALA A 267 -19.77 8.68 8.78
CA ALA A 267 -18.68 9.34 8.07
C ALA A 267 -17.59 9.79 9.05
N ARG A 268 -16.33 9.85 8.58
CA ARG A 268 -15.16 10.18 9.42
C ARG A 268 -14.29 11.20 8.72
N ARG A 269 -13.79 12.18 9.47
CA ARG A 269 -12.73 13.07 8.99
C ARG A 269 -11.46 12.27 8.74
N VAL A 270 -10.74 12.62 7.67
CA VAL A 270 -9.39 12.12 7.39
C VAL A 270 -8.41 13.12 8.03
N GLU A 271 -7.37 12.62 8.68
CA GLU A 271 -6.32 13.42 9.34
C GLU A 271 -5.39 14.08 8.31
N VAL A 272 -5.94 15.02 7.55
CA VAL A 272 -5.27 15.91 6.59
C VAL A 272 -5.92 17.29 6.65
N ASP A 273 -5.11 18.33 6.45
CA ASP A 273 -5.52 19.74 6.54
C ASP A 273 -5.57 20.45 5.18
N TYR A 274 -5.55 19.68 4.09
CA TYR A 274 -5.65 20.16 2.71
C TYR A 274 -6.66 19.31 1.93
N ALA A 275 -7.17 19.86 0.82
CA ALA A 275 -8.16 19.22 -0.03
C ALA A 275 -7.58 18.79 -1.39
N SER A 276 -6.83 17.68 -1.42
CA SER A 276 -6.46 17.06 -2.71
C SER A 276 -7.68 16.55 -3.46
N HIS A 277 -7.54 16.35 -4.77
CA HIS A 277 -8.60 15.85 -5.65
C HIS A 277 -9.84 16.79 -5.66
N SER A 278 -9.57 18.10 -5.59
CA SER A 278 -10.58 19.16 -5.60
C SER A 278 -10.07 20.38 -6.37
N SER A 279 -10.95 21.38 -6.56
CA SER A 279 -10.58 22.68 -7.15
C SER A 279 -9.45 23.39 -6.42
N HIS A 280 -9.19 23.11 -5.14
CA HIS A 280 -8.07 23.72 -4.39
C HIS A 280 -6.72 23.45 -5.05
N VAL A 281 -6.57 22.32 -5.74
CA VAL A 281 -5.34 21.91 -6.41
C VAL A 281 -5.01 22.81 -7.61
N GLU A 282 -5.99 23.51 -8.19
CA GLU A 282 -5.77 24.43 -9.31
C GLU A 282 -4.81 25.56 -8.95
N ALA A 283 -4.77 25.99 -7.67
CA ALA A 283 -3.87 27.02 -7.17
C ALA A 283 -2.38 26.66 -7.29
N ILE A 284 -2.05 25.36 -7.39
CA ILE A 284 -0.66 24.86 -7.46
C ILE A 284 -0.33 24.21 -8.80
N ARG A 285 -1.21 24.30 -9.80
CA ARG A 285 -1.04 23.69 -11.13
C ARG A 285 0.28 24.08 -11.78
N GLU A 286 0.49 25.38 -11.98
CA GLU A 286 1.66 25.90 -12.72
C GLU A 286 2.97 25.57 -12.01
N GLN A 287 2.98 25.63 -10.68
CA GLN A 287 4.15 25.23 -9.87
C GLN A 287 4.48 23.75 -10.07
N LEU A 288 3.46 22.87 -10.07
CA LEU A 288 3.66 21.43 -10.24
C LEU A 288 4.15 21.10 -11.65
N LEU A 289 3.52 21.67 -12.69
CA LEU A 289 3.92 21.45 -14.08
C LEU A 289 5.36 21.91 -14.34
N ALA A 290 5.73 23.09 -13.85
CA ALA A 290 7.09 23.61 -13.98
C ALA A 290 8.11 22.75 -13.22
N GLY A 291 7.75 22.22 -12.04
CA GLY A 291 8.62 21.36 -11.25
C GLY A 291 8.88 20.00 -11.91
N LEU A 292 7.90 19.46 -12.63
CA LEU A 292 7.93 18.12 -13.21
C LEU A 292 8.27 18.08 -14.71
N LYS A 293 8.49 19.22 -15.36
CA LYS A 293 8.72 19.30 -16.82
C LYS A 293 9.87 18.42 -17.36
N ASP A 294 10.85 18.09 -16.51
CA ASP A 294 12.07 17.38 -16.92
C ASP A 294 12.03 15.86 -16.62
N ILE A 295 10.92 15.34 -16.08
CA ILE A 295 10.81 13.88 -15.86
C ILE A 295 10.78 13.14 -17.20
N THR A 296 11.27 11.90 -17.20
CA THR A 296 11.35 11.08 -18.43
C THR A 296 10.61 9.75 -18.30
N PRO A 297 9.27 9.75 -18.34
CA PRO A 297 8.49 8.53 -18.22
C PRO A 297 8.77 7.58 -19.39
N ARG A 298 8.72 6.28 -19.13
CA ARG A 298 8.98 5.22 -20.10
C ARG A 298 7.89 4.16 -20.02
N THR A 299 7.77 3.33 -21.04
CA THR A 299 6.93 2.13 -20.95
C THR A 299 7.63 1.12 -20.04
N GLY A 300 7.02 0.86 -18.87
CA GLY A 300 7.49 -0.07 -17.87
C GLY A 300 7.24 -1.53 -18.28
N SER A 301 7.92 -2.46 -17.61
CA SER A 301 7.80 -3.90 -17.88
C SER A 301 6.63 -4.56 -17.13
N VAL A 302 6.07 -3.90 -16.11
CA VAL A 302 4.92 -4.40 -15.35
C VAL A 302 3.68 -3.56 -15.71
N PRO A 303 2.54 -4.19 -16.05
CA PRO A 303 1.27 -3.50 -16.28
C PRO A 303 0.90 -2.55 -15.13
N PHE A 304 0.57 -1.31 -15.48
CA PHE A 304 0.19 -0.25 -14.55
C PHE A 304 -1.30 0.09 -14.73
N TYR A 305 -2.08 -0.10 -13.67
CA TYR A 305 -3.48 0.29 -13.63
C TYR A 305 -3.60 1.64 -12.92
N SER A 306 -4.01 2.64 -13.69
CA SER A 306 -4.18 4.01 -13.23
C SER A 306 -5.53 4.17 -12.53
N SER A 307 -5.49 4.66 -11.31
CA SER A 307 -6.65 5.15 -10.57
C SER A 307 -7.16 6.50 -11.07
N VAL A 308 -6.42 7.21 -11.93
CA VAL A 308 -6.90 8.43 -12.59
C VAL A 308 -7.83 8.07 -13.75
N THR A 309 -7.43 7.10 -14.58
CA THR A 309 -8.20 6.69 -15.76
C THR A 309 -9.12 5.49 -15.50
N GLY A 310 -8.96 4.80 -14.36
CA GLY A 310 -9.76 3.65 -13.95
C GLY A 310 -9.38 2.33 -14.63
N GLY A 311 -8.21 2.23 -15.26
CA GLY A 311 -7.81 1.04 -16.02
C GLY A 311 -6.34 1.02 -16.42
N LEU A 312 -5.99 0.09 -17.31
CA LEU A 312 -4.62 -0.08 -17.81
C LEU A 312 -4.13 1.18 -18.54
N LEU A 313 -2.93 1.65 -18.20
CA LEU A 313 -2.31 2.82 -18.81
C LEU A 313 -0.83 2.53 -19.12
N ASP A 314 -0.38 2.95 -20.32
CA ASP A 314 1.03 2.92 -20.68
C ASP A 314 1.78 4.01 -19.89
N THR A 315 2.77 3.58 -19.10
CA THR A 315 3.50 4.47 -18.20
C THR A 315 4.34 5.54 -18.90
N LYS A 316 4.53 5.45 -20.22
CA LYS A 316 5.11 6.56 -21.01
C LYS A 316 4.27 7.84 -20.95
N GLY A 317 2.98 7.72 -20.61
CA GLY A 317 2.06 8.83 -20.45
C GLY A 317 2.06 9.48 -19.07
N LEU A 318 2.93 9.06 -18.14
CA LEU A 318 3.02 9.61 -16.77
C LEU A 318 3.83 10.92 -16.71
N ASP A 319 3.51 11.85 -17.61
CA ASP A 319 4.15 13.17 -17.71
C ASP A 319 3.71 14.14 -16.59
N ALA A 320 4.21 15.38 -16.63
CA ALA A 320 3.86 16.40 -15.65
C ALA A 320 2.34 16.66 -15.58
N GLU A 321 1.63 16.62 -16.71
CA GLU A 321 0.17 16.82 -16.76
C GLU A 321 -0.57 15.64 -16.15
N TYR A 322 -0.06 14.41 -16.33
CA TYR A 322 -0.58 13.24 -15.63
C TYR A 322 -0.48 13.41 -14.11
N TRP A 323 0.67 13.82 -13.59
CA TRP A 323 0.84 13.99 -12.14
C TRP A 323 0.01 15.14 -11.57
N TYR A 324 -0.26 16.19 -12.36
CA TYR A 324 -1.25 17.20 -12.01
C TYR A 324 -2.67 16.60 -11.95
N ARG A 325 -3.09 15.86 -12.98
CA ARG A 325 -4.40 15.17 -12.98
C ARG A 325 -4.53 14.17 -11.84
N ASN A 326 -3.49 13.40 -11.54
CA ASN A 326 -3.47 12.49 -10.39
C ASN A 326 -3.74 13.22 -9.07
N LEU A 327 -3.24 14.45 -8.91
CA LEU A 327 -3.51 15.25 -7.71
C LEU A 327 -4.87 15.96 -7.75
N ARG A 328 -5.37 16.34 -8.94
CA ARG A 328 -6.58 17.17 -9.14
C ARG A 328 -7.86 16.38 -9.30
N GLU A 329 -7.83 15.26 -10.01
CA GLU A 329 -8.99 14.46 -10.39
C GLU A 329 -9.34 13.42 -9.32
N THR A 330 -10.54 12.88 -9.41
CA THR A 330 -11.02 11.81 -8.51
C THR A 330 -10.18 10.55 -8.67
N VAL A 331 -9.81 9.93 -7.55
CA VAL A 331 -9.17 8.60 -7.53
C VAL A 331 -10.23 7.52 -7.74
N GLU A 332 -10.31 6.98 -8.94
CA GLU A 332 -11.21 5.90 -9.37
C GLU A 332 -10.65 4.50 -9.01
N PHE A 333 -10.24 4.32 -7.75
CA PHE A 333 -9.59 3.10 -7.27
C PHE A 333 -10.49 1.85 -7.36
N GLY A 334 -11.80 2.01 -7.10
CA GLY A 334 -12.79 0.95 -7.28
C GLY A 334 -12.86 0.47 -8.74
N LYS A 335 -12.89 1.39 -9.71
CA LYS A 335 -12.88 1.05 -11.14
C LYS A 335 -11.59 0.37 -11.57
N ALA A 336 -10.43 0.87 -11.12
CA ALA A 336 -9.14 0.23 -11.39
C ALA A 336 -9.09 -1.21 -10.83
N THR A 337 -9.67 -1.42 -9.64
CA THR A 337 -9.80 -2.76 -9.03
C THR A 337 -10.74 -3.67 -9.83
N GLU A 338 -11.88 -3.16 -10.30
CA GLU A 338 -12.80 -3.89 -11.17
C GLU A 338 -12.17 -4.28 -12.51
N ALA A 339 -11.37 -3.40 -13.10
CA ALA A 339 -10.60 -3.69 -14.31
C ALA A 339 -9.60 -4.83 -14.09
N LEU A 340 -8.83 -4.78 -12.98
CA LEU A 340 -7.93 -5.87 -12.59
C LEU A 340 -8.68 -7.20 -12.37
N LEU A 341 -9.83 -7.18 -11.70
CA LEU A 341 -10.63 -8.39 -11.50
C LEU A 341 -11.14 -8.97 -12.82
N SER A 342 -11.61 -8.10 -13.72
CA SER A 342 -12.06 -8.45 -15.07
C SER A 342 -10.94 -9.09 -15.91
N ASP A 343 -9.71 -8.59 -15.75
CA ASP A 343 -8.54 -9.14 -16.43
C ASP A 343 -8.01 -10.42 -15.78
N GLY A 344 -8.59 -10.91 -14.68
CA GLY A 344 -8.25 -12.21 -14.09
C GLY A 344 -7.20 -12.15 -12.97
N PHE A 345 -6.89 -10.97 -12.44
CA PHE A 345 -6.08 -10.84 -11.23
C PHE A 345 -6.88 -11.29 -10.00
N ARG A 346 -6.24 -11.98 -9.06
CA ARG A 346 -6.93 -12.60 -7.90
C ARG A 346 -6.21 -12.37 -6.57
N PHE A 347 -4.93 -12.02 -6.60
CA PHE A 347 -4.16 -11.72 -5.40
C PHE A 347 -3.80 -10.23 -5.39
N PHE A 348 -4.20 -9.53 -4.33
CA PHE A 348 -3.91 -8.12 -4.12
C PHE A 348 -3.09 -8.03 -2.84
N VAL A 349 -1.85 -7.55 -2.97
CA VAL A 349 -0.90 -7.45 -1.87
C VAL A 349 -0.58 -5.97 -1.69
N GLU A 350 -0.99 -5.42 -0.56
CA GLU A 350 -0.67 -4.05 -0.22
C GLU A 350 0.77 -3.93 0.27
N ALA A 351 1.58 -3.14 -0.43
CA ALA A 351 2.99 -2.92 -0.11
C ALA A 351 3.14 -1.66 0.76
N SER A 352 2.59 -1.68 1.97
CA SER A 352 2.50 -0.52 2.86
C SER A 352 2.91 -0.83 4.31
N PRO A 353 3.21 0.18 5.14
CA PRO A 353 3.52 -0.03 6.56
C PRO A 353 2.30 -0.40 7.43
N HIS A 354 1.08 -0.21 6.93
CA HIS A 354 -0.17 -0.58 7.60
C HIS A 354 -1.33 -0.65 6.57
N PRO A 355 -2.17 -1.70 6.60
CA PRO A 355 -3.32 -1.86 5.69
C PRO A 355 -4.53 -0.98 6.02
#